data_AF-A0AAW8NYF8-F1
#
_entry.id   AF-A0AAW8NYF8-F1
#
_cell.length_a   1.000
_cell.length_b   1.000
_cell.length_c   1.000
_cell.angle_alpha   90.00
_cell.angle_beta   90.00
_cell.angle_gamma   90.00
#
_symmetry.space_group_name_H-M   'P 1'
#
loop_
_entity.id
_entity.type
_entity.pdbx_description
1 polymer ?
#
loop_
_entity_poly.entity_id
_entity_poly.type
_entity_poly.pdbx_seq_one_letter_code
_entity_poly.pdbx_strand_id
1 'polypeptide(L)'
;MKERRAIDYLNDMQKAASEALSFIGGMDEAAFAEDQLTFKAVAFCHFTIGAAASRLLVTHPEFATEHPGLPWTKICGTGNRILDDVFDLDPSDIWEATYRTLPELLREIDAVRNWHAQGE
;
A
#
# COMPACT_ATOMS: atom_id res chain seq x y z
N MET A 1 -2.76 23.43 9.68
CA MET A 1 -3.38 22.20 9.14
C MET A 1 -3.92 21.42 10.32
N LYS A 2 -5.15 20.88 10.24
CA LYS A 2 -5.66 19.96 11.27
C LYS A 2 -4.80 18.70 11.26
N GLU A 3 -4.55 18.14 12.43
CA GLU A 3 -3.90 16.84 12.59
C GLU A 3 -4.74 15.76 11.91
N ARG A 4 -4.11 14.93 11.07
CA ARG A 4 -4.80 13.82 10.39
C ARG A 4 -5.04 12.69 11.38
N ARG A 5 -6.21 12.07 11.30
CA ARG A 5 -6.54 10.90 12.13
C ARG A 5 -5.89 9.65 11.55
N ALA A 6 -5.66 8.64 12.38
CA ALA A 6 -5.13 7.35 11.94
C ALA A 6 -5.91 6.75 10.75
N ILE A 7 -7.24 6.82 10.81
CA ILE A 7 -8.14 6.34 9.73
C ILE A 7 -7.92 7.04 8.39
N ASP A 8 -7.46 8.30 8.39
CA ASP A 8 -7.23 9.03 7.15
C ASP A 8 -6.01 8.46 6.39
N TYR A 9 -5.01 7.91 7.10
CA TYR A 9 -3.87 7.22 6.49
C TYR A 9 -4.25 5.82 5.99
N LEU A 10 -5.08 5.08 6.73
CA LEU A 10 -5.61 3.80 6.27
C LEU A 10 -6.43 3.95 4.99
N ASN A 11 -7.22 5.01 4.88
CA ASN A 11 -7.97 5.34 3.67
C ASN A 11 -7.04 5.62 2.48
N ASP A 12 -5.93 6.33 2.70
CA ASP A 12 -4.94 6.56 1.65
C ASP A 12 -4.30 5.25 1.17
N MET A 13 -3.93 4.36 2.10
CA MET A 13 -3.38 3.04 1.79
C MET A 13 -4.37 2.19 0.99
N GLN A 14 -5.63 2.12 1.44
CA GLN A 14 -6.68 1.37 0.78
C GLN A 14 -6.97 1.90 -0.63
N LYS A 15 -7.04 3.23 -0.76
CA LYS A 15 -7.26 3.88 -2.06
C LYS A 15 -6.13 3.57 -3.03
N ALA A 16 -4.87 3.75 -2.61
CA ALA A 16 -3.71 3.49 -3.45
C ALA A 16 -3.63 2.00 -3.86
N ALA A 17 -3.91 1.07 -2.95
CA ALA A 17 -3.95 -0.36 -3.27
C ALA A 17 -5.06 -0.71 -4.28
N SER A 18 -6.25 -0.10 -4.12
CA SER A 18 -7.37 -0.28 -5.04
C SER A 18 -7.08 0.31 -6.42
N GLU A 19 -6.45 1.48 -6.48
CA GLU A 19 -6.04 2.13 -7.74
C GLU A 19 -5.04 1.25 -8.49
N ALA A 20 -4.00 0.75 -7.81
CA ALA A 20 -3.02 -0.15 -8.41
C ALA A 20 -3.67 -1.37 -9.06
N LEU A 21 -4.56 -2.07 -8.34
CA LEU A 21 -5.31 -3.22 -8.86
C LEU A 21 -6.22 -2.86 -10.03
N SER A 22 -6.80 -1.65 -10.02
CA SER A 22 -7.64 -1.17 -11.13
C SER A 22 -6.85 -0.87 -12.40
N PHE A 23 -5.62 -0.34 -12.27
CA PHE A 23 -4.78 0.02 -13.41
C PHE A 23 -4.31 -1.20 -14.20
N ILE A 24 -4.05 -2.32 -13.51
CA ILE A 24 -3.67 -3.60 -14.14
C ILE A 24 -4.87 -4.44 -14.57
N GLY A 25 -6.10 -3.94 -14.38
CA GLY A 25 -7.32 -4.68 -14.64
C GLY A 25 -7.42 -5.13 -16.11
N GLY A 26 -7.38 -6.45 -16.33
CA GLY A 26 -7.44 -7.03 -17.68
C GLY A 26 -6.12 -7.05 -18.44
N MET A 27 -5.02 -6.64 -17.79
CA MET A 27 -3.67 -6.78 -18.34
C MET A 27 -3.08 -8.14 -17.93
N ASP A 28 -2.08 -8.59 -18.67
CA ASP A 28 -1.15 -9.63 -18.22
C ASP A 28 0.23 -9.00 -17.93
N GLU A 29 1.16 -9.82 -17.43
CA GLU A 29 2.48 -9.37 -16.99
C GLU A 29 3.30 -8.76 -18.14
N ALA A 30 3.20 -9.35 -19.34
CA ALA A 30 3.90 -8.86 -20.51
C ALA A 30 3.37 -7.49 -20.95
N ALA A 31 2.05 -7.34 -21.02
CA ALA A 31 1.40 -6.06 -21.33
C ALA A 31 1.76 -4.98 -20.29
N PHE A 32 1.85 -5.35 -19.01
CA PHE A 32 2.26 -4.43 -17.95
C PHE A 32 3.73 -4.00 -18.08
N ALA A 33 4.64 -4.94 -18.39
CA ALA A 33 6.05 -4.64 -18.56
C ALA A 33 6.33 -3.71 -19.76
N GLU A 34 5.49 -3.75 -20.79
CA GLU A 34 5.60 -2.88 -21.96
C GLU A 34 4.92 -1.50 -21.77
N ASP A 35 3.94 -1.39 -20.88
CA ASP A 35 3.24 -0.13 -20.59
C ASP A 35 3.90 0.67 -19.45
N GLN A 36 4.82 1.56 -19.83
CA GLN A 36 5.54 2.43 -18.90
C GLN A 36 4.65 3.36 -18.07
N LEU A 37 3.49 3.78 -18.60
CA LEU A 37 2.60 4.69 -17.88
C LEU A 37 1.94 3.92 -16.73
N THR A 38 1.41 2.75 -17.03
CA THR A 38 0.78 1.87 -16.05
C THR A 38 1.78 1.39 -15.01
N PHE A 39 2.98 0.96 -15.44
CA PHE A 39 4.06 0.58 -14.51
C PHE A 39 4.38 1.70 -13.51
N LYS A 40 4.60 2.93 -13.99
CA LYS A 40 4.91 4.08 -13.12
C LYS A 40 3.75 4.45 -12.20
N ALA A 41 2.52 4.36 -12.68
CA ALA A 41 1.34 4.62 -11.85
C ALA A 41 1.23 3.60 -10.71
N VAL A 42 1.40 2.31 -11.01
CA VAL A 42 1.35 1.22 -10.02
C VAL A 42 2.51 1.32 -9.02
N ALA A 43 3.73 1.60 -9.48
CA ALA A 43 4.87 1.83 -8.60
C ALA A 43 4.61 3.01 -7.64
N PHE A 44 4.01 4.10 -8.14
CA PHE A 44 3.64 5.24 -7.30
C PHE A 44 2.54 4.90 -6.28
N CYS A 45 1.60 4.02 -6.62
CA CYS A 45 0.61 3.52 -5.66
C CYS A 45 1.29 2.73 -4.53
N HIS A 46 2.21 1.81 -4.83
CA HIS A 46 2.99 1.09 -3.81
C HIS A 46 3.81 2.02 -2.92
N PHE A 47 4.46 3.03 -3.51
CA PHE A 47 5.15 4.07 -2.75
C PHE A 47 4.20 4.79 -1.79
N THR A 48 3.03 5.20 -2.30
CA THR A 48 2.01 5.92 -1.53
C THR A 48 1.53 5.10 -0.33
N ILE A 49 1.34 3.79 -0.49
CA ILE A 49 0.97 2.87 0.59
C ILE A 49 2.03 2.89 1.70
N GLY A 50 3.29 2.68 1.36
CA GLY A 50 4.37 2.64 2.35
C GLY A 50 4.61 4.00 3.03
N ALA A 51 4.47 5.10 2.28
CA ALA A 51 4.56 6.45 2.81
C ALA A 51 3.41 6.79 3.78
N ALA A 52 2.18 6.37 3.46
CA ALA A 52 1.02 6.54 4.34
C ALA A 52 1.18 5.71 5.62
N ALA A 53 1.60 4.45 5.51
CA ALA A 53 1.90 3.60 6.66
C ALA A 53 3.01 4.20 7.55
N SER A 54 4.11 4.65 6.95
CA SER A 54 5.21 5.26 7.70
C SER A 54 4.77 6.52 8.44
N ARG A 55 3.98 7.38 7.79
CA ARG A 55 3.43 8.59 8.42
C ARG A 55 2.46 8.25 9.55
N LEU A 56 1.58 7.26 9.36
CA LEU A 56 0.67 6.76 10.39
C LEU A 56 1.45 6.40 11.66
N LEU A 57 2.49 5.59 11.55
CA LEU A 57 3.29 5.13 12.70
C LEU A 57 4.10 6.25 13.37
N VAL A 58 4.48 7.29 12.62
CA VAL A 58 5.14 8.47 13.20
C VAL A 58 4.16 9.33 13.98
N THR A 59 2.93 9.48 13.48
CA THR A 59 1.91 10.37 14.08
C THR A 59 1.05 9.69 15.15
N HIS A 60 0.86 8.37 15.06
CA HIS A 60 0.04 7.53 15.94
C HIS A 60 0.84 6.25 16.29
N PRO A 61 1.94 6.35 17.07
CA PRO A 61 2.87 5.24 17.29
C PRO A 61 2.25 4.03 18.01
N GLU A 62 1.21 4.25 18.83
CA GLU A 62 0.42 3.21 19.48
C GLU A 62 -0.35 2.33 18.49
N PHE A 63 -0.66 2.84 17.29
CA PHE A 63 -1.52 2.16 16.31
C PHE A 63 -0.98 0.79 15.88
N ALA A 64 0.34 0.66 15.70
CA ALA A 64 0.95 -0.63 15.37
C ALA A 64 0.82 -1.66 16.51
N THR A 65 0.81 -1.19 17.76
CA THR A 65 0.69 -2.05 18.95
C THR A 65 -0.75 -2.52 19.12
N GLU A 66 -1.72 -1.67 18.81
CA GLU A 66 -3.16 -2.01 18.82
C GLU A 66 -3.54 -2.93 17.65
N HIS A 67 -2.81 -2.86 16.54
CA HIS A 67 -3.07 -3.63 15.32
C HIS A 67 -1.85 -4.46 14.88
N PRO A 68 -1.38 -5.44 15.68
CA PRO A 68 -0.19 -6.23 15.37
C PRO A 68 -0.40 -7.23 14.21
N GLY A 69 -1.64 -7.40 13.75
CA GLY A 69 -1.98 -8.29 12.63
C GLY A 69 -1.54 -7.77 11.26
N LEU A 70 -1.24 -6.48 11.13
CA LEU A 70 -0.69 -5.89 9.91
C LEU A 70 0.85 -5.99 9.92
N PRO A 71 1.50 -6.41 8.82
CA PRO A 71 2.96 -6.49 8.74
C PRO A 71 3.57 -5.10 8.49
N TRP A 72 3.40 -4.18 9.44
CA TRP A 72 3.77 -2.77 9.36
C TRP A 72 5.17 -2.51 8.81
N THR A 73 6.18 -3.22 9.34
CA THR A 73 7.58 -3.08 8.89
C THR A 73 7.74 -3.43 7.42
N LYS A 74 7.04 -4.46 6.93
CA LYS A 74 7.07 -4.86 5.52
C LYS A 74 6.40 -3.80 4.64
N ILE A 75 5.24 -3.30 5.06
CA ILE A 75 4.48 -2.26 4.33
C ILE A 75 5.30 -0.99 4.17
N CYS A 76 5.88 -0.49 5.26
CA CYS A 76 6.77 0.69 5.23
C CYS A 76 8.01 0.43 4.36
N GLY A 77 8.61 -0.77 4.49
CA GLY A 77 9.79 -1.16 3.72
C GLY A 77 9.57 -1.18 2.20
N THR A 78 8.39 -1.63 1.73
CA THR A 78 8.06 -1.62 0.30
C THR A 78 8.04 -0.21 -0.29
N GLY A 79 7.49 0.78 0.43
CA GLY A 79 7.51 2.17 -0.02
C GLY A 79 8.91 2.75 -0.12
N ASN A 80 9.77 2.46 0.86
CA ASN A 80 11.16 2.94 0.85
C ASN A 80 11.97 2.34 -0.30
N ARG A 81 11.82 1.03 -0.57
CA ARG A 81 12.51 0.34 -1.65
C ARG A 81 12.23 0.96 -3.03
N ILE A 82 11.00 1.41 -3.27
CA ILE A 82 10.62 2.04 -4.55
C ILE A 82 11.37 3.36 -4.79
N LEU A 83 11.68 4.11 -3.73
CA LEU A 83 12.50 5.32 -3.85
C LEU A 83 13.97 4.98 -4.05
N ASP A 84 14.48 4.00 -3.29
CA ASP A 84 15.89 3.62 -3.34
C ASP A 84 16.27 3.03 -4.71
N ASP A 85 15.39 2.22 -5.28
CA ASP A 85 15.62 1.51 -6.55
C ASP A 85 14.95 2.19 -7.75
N VAL A 86 14.51 3.45 -7.64
CA VAL A 86 13.63 4.12 -8.64
C VAL A 86 14.12 4.06 -10.09
N PHE A 87 15.43 3.94 -10.32
CA PHE A 87 16.04 3.83 -11.64
C PHE A 87 16.18 2.39 -12.15
N ASP A 88 16.08 1.40 -11.26
CA ASP A 88 16.37 -0.02 -11.50
C ASP A 88 15.18 -0.93 -11.12
N LEU A 89 13.98 -0.38 -10.93
CA LEU A 89 12.78 -1.16 -10.62
C LEU A 89 12.41 -2.12 -11.78
N ASP A 90 12.29 -3.40 -11.46
CA ASP A 90 11.81 -4.42 -12.39
C ASP A 90 10.27 -4.43 -12.44
N PRO A 91 9.65 -4.29 -13.63
CA PRO A 91 8.21 -4.44 -13.80
C PRO A 91 7.65 -5.77 -13.26
N SER A 92 8.40 -6.87 -13.38
CA SER A 92 7.99 -8.20 -12.91
C SER A 92 7.83 -8.23 -11.39
N ASP A 93 8.74 -7.59 -10.66
CA ASP A 93 8.69 -7.48 -9.20
C ASP A 93 7.46 -6.66 -8.75
N ILE A 94 7.20 -5.54 -9.42
CA ILE A 94 6.03 -4.70 -9.14
C ILE A 94 4.74 -5.44 -9.50
N TRP A 95 4.72 -6.18 -10.59
CA TRP A 95 3.58 -7.00 -10.99
C TRP A 95 3.26 -8.06 -9.93
N GLU A 96 4.26 -8.84 -9.51
CA GLU A 96 4.10 -9.86 -8.48
C GLU A 96 3.61 -9.25 -7.16
N ALA A 97 4.23 -8.15 -6.73
CA ALA A 97 3.82 -7.44 -5.52
C ALA A 97 2.37 -6.96 -5.60
N THR A 98 1.94 -6.47 -6.77
CA THR A 98 0.57 -5.98 -6.99
C THR A 98 -0.46 -7.11 -6.88
N TYR A 99 -0.25 -8.24 -7.56
CA TYR A 99 -1.20 -9.36 -7.54
C TYR A 99 -1.22 -10.14 -6.22
N ARG A 100 -0.06 -10.35 -5.60
CA ARG A 100 0.05 -11.21 -4.42
C ARG A 100 -0.17 -10.46 -3.12
N THR A 101 0.32 -9.22 -3.02
CA THR A 101 0.39 -8.51 -1.74
C THR A 101 -0.77 -7.55 -1.54
N LEU A 102 -1.21 -6.84 -2.58
CA LEU A 102 -2.27 -5.81 -2.41
C LEU A 102 -3.64 -6.39 -2.02
N PRO A 103 -4.10 -7.53 -2.55
CA PRO A 103 -5.36 -8.12 -2.11
C PRO A 103 -5.35 -8.51 -0.63
N GLU A 104 -4.22 -9.02 -0.13
CA GLU A 104 -4.04 -9.34 1.28
C GLU A 104 -4.05 -8.07 2.13
N LEU A 105 -3.30 -7.04 1.73
CA LEU A 105 -3.26 -5.76 2.42
C LEU A 105 -4.66 -5.12 2.53
N LEU A 106 -5.45 -5.14 1.45
CA LEU A 106 -6.83 -4.61 1.47
C LEU A 106 -7.69 -5.33 2.53
N ARG A 107 -7.61 -6.66 2.58
CA ARG A 107 -8.32 -7.47 3.58
C ARG A 107 -7.89 -7.12 5.01
N GLU A 108 -6.60 -6.91 5.23
CA GLU A 108 -6.06 -6.56 6.55
C GLU A 108 -6.48 -5.14 6.99
N ILE A 109 -6.45 -4.17 6.07
CA ILE A 109 -6.93 -2.81 6.34
C ILE A 109 -8.42 -2.83 6.70
N ASP A 110 -9.25 -3.57 5.94
CA ASP A 110 -10.68 -3.69 6.23
C ASP A 110 -10.95 -4.35 7.59
N ALA A 111 -10.13 -5.32 8.01
CA ALA A 111 -10.23 -5.92 9.34
C ALA A 111 -9.95 -4.90 10.46
N VAL A 112 -8.92 -4.06 10.29
CA VAL A 112 -8.60 -2.99 11.24
C VAL A 112 -9.71 -1.94 11.32
N ARG A 113 -10.33 -1.58 10.19
CA ARG A 113 -11.46 -0.64 10.17
C ARG A 113 -12.68 -1.18 10.92
N ASN A 114 -12.95 -2.47 10.80
CA ASN A 114 -14.10 -3.11 11.44
C ASN A 114 -13.86 -3.51 12.91
N TRP A 115 -12.62 -3.45 13.39
CA TRP A 115 -12.30 -3.69 14.81
C TRP A 115 -13.05 -2.72 15.74
N HIS A 116 -13.13 -1.44 15.38
CA HIS A 116 -13.92 -0.44 16.12
C HIS A 116 -15.44 -0.65 16.03
N ALA A 117 -15.94 -1.47 15.10
CA ALA A 117 -17.38 -1.76 14.99
C ALA A 117 -17.82 -2.95 15.87
N GLN A 118 -16.88 -3.73 16.41
CA GLN A 118 -17.17 -4.93 17.19
C GLN A 118 -16.72 -4.85 18.66
N GLY A 119 -16.08 -3.75 19.07
CA GLY A 119 -15.50 -3.62 20.40
C GLY A 119 -15.39 -2.18 20.89
N GLU A 120 -16.52 -1.50 21.05
CA GLU A 120 -16.78 -0.47 22.08
C GLU A 120 -18.21 -0.64 22.61
#